data_AF-A0A1F5UVB7-F1
#
_entry.id   AF-A0A1F5UVB7-F1
#
_cell.length_a   1.000
_cell.length_b   1.000
_cell.length_c   1.000
_cell.angle_alpha   90.00
_cell.angle_beta   90.00
_cell.angle_gamma   90.00
#
_symmetry.space_group_name_H-M   'P 1'
#
loop_
_entity.id
_entity.type
_entity.pdbx_description
1 polymer ?
#
loop_
_entity_poly.entity_id
_entity_poly.type
_entity_poly.pdbx_seq_one_letter_code
_entity_poly.pdbx_strand_id
1 'polypeptide(L)'
;MITAGIDGGARAIKVLILRDGKQLARSSALTGFDQQATVTQALESALQQAGVAREELQHITATGIGRKAISFADSEVTEMSADAKATVSLFPQARTVIDVGAEEGRAIRCEPDGRVKDFAVNEKCAAGAGTFVETMARTLEIKLEEAGALSLKAEKVIPMNAQCAVFAESEVVSLIHSGTAKEEIIRAVHEAMADRISAMARRVGIEREVALVGGVGRDAGFIKALAGKLGMELFVPMEPEFAGALGAALIAAERARAS
;
A
#
# COMPACT_ATOMS: atom_id res chain seq x y z
N MET A 1 26.43 -8.17 1.05
CA MET A 1 25.69 -7.58 -0.08
C MET A 1 24.77 -6.51 0.45
N ILE A 2 24.86 -5.28 -0.07
CA ILE A 2 23.97 -4.18 0.31
C ILE A 2 23.21 -3.71 -0.93
N THR A 3 21.88 -3.70 -0.88
CA THR A 3 21.02 -3.29 -1.99
C THR A 3 19.92 -2.36 -1.52
N ALA A 4 19.37 -1.59 -2.46
CA ALA A 4 18.28 -0.68 -2.18
C ALA A 4 17.07 -0.93 -3.08
N GLY A 5 15.89 -0.73 -2.53
CA GLY A 5 14.64 -0.67 -3.25
C GLY A 5 13.98 0.67 -3.01
N ILE A 6 13.51 1.31 -4.07
CA ILE A 6 12.83 2.60 -4.00
C ILE A 6 11.44 2.47 -4.62
N ASP A 7 10.40 2.71 -3.83
CA ASP A 7 9.02 2.83 -4.30
C ASP A 7 8.68 4.32 -4.46
N GLY A 8 8.64 4.78 -5.70
CA GLY A 8 8.21 6.13 -6.08
C GLY A 8 6.69 6.23 -6.18
N GLY A 9 5.99 6.09 -5.05
CA GLY A 9 4.53 6.16 -5.01
C GLY A 9 3.97 7.59 -5.17
N ALA A 10 2.69 7.68 -5.54
CA ALA A 10 2.02 8.97 -5.78
C ALA A 10 2.01 9.89 -4.56
N ARG A 11 1.73 9.33 -3.38
CA ARG A 11 1.61 10.08 -2.12
C ARG A 11 2.91 10.13 -1.32
N ALA A 12 3.68 9.06 -1.38
CA ALA A 12 4.89 8.91 -0.60
C ALA A 12 5.91 8.05 -1.33
N ILE A 13 7.17 8.48 -1.25
CA ILE A 13 8.35 7.72 -1.65
C ILE A 13 8.82 6.92 -0.44
N LYS A 14 9.14 5.64 -0.67
CA LYS A 14 9.70 4.75 0.36
C LYS A 14 11.00 4.16 -0.13
N VAL A 15 11.99 4.15 0.74
CA VAL A 15 13.28 3.52 0.48
C VAL A 15 13.52 2.44 1.52
N LEU A 16 14.00 1.28 1.06
CA LEU A 16 14.47 0.21 1.92
C LEU A 16 15.91 -0.16 1.57
N ILE A 17 16.78 -0.22 2.58
CA ILE A 17 18.15 -0.72 2.43
C ILE A 17 18.19 -2.12 3.03
N LEU A 18 18.66 -3.09 2.25
CA LEU A 18 18.89 -4.46 2.69
C LEU A 18 20.38 -4.73 2.84
N ARG A 19 20.75 -5.48 3.88
CA ARG A 19 22.05 -6.15 4.01
C ARG A 19 21.82 -7.65 4.04
N ASP A 20 22.36 -8.35 3.06
CA ASP A 20 22.25 -9.80 2.89
C ASP A 20 20.80 -10.30 2.92
N GLY A 21 19.90 -9.55 2.29
CA GLY A 21 18.46 -9.83 2.21
C GLY A 21 17.65 -9.45 3.45
N LYS A 22 18.27 -8.85 4.48
CA LYS A 22 17.59 -8.38 5.70
C LYS A 22 17.52 -6.86 5.73
N GLN A 23 16.40 -6.32 6.19
CA GLN A 23 16.21 -4.88 6.34
C GLN A 23 17.22 -4.29 7.32
N LEU A 24 18.00 -3.31 6.85
CA LEU A 24 18.99 -2.57 7.63
C LEU A 24 18.46 -1.18 8.01
N ALA A 25 17.82 -0.49 7.07
CA ALA A 25 17.26 0.84 7.26
C ALA A 25 16.10 1.10 6.31
N ARG A 26 15.30 2.12 6.63
CA ARG A 26 14.20 2.57 5.78
C ARG A 26 13.96 4.06 5.94
N SER A 27 13.43 4.67 4.91
CA SER A 27 12.94 6.06 4.98
C SER A 27 11.66 6.21 4.19
N SER A 28 10.87 7.21 4.55
CA SER A 28 9.69 7.61 3.79
C SER A 28 9.62 9.12 3.75
N ALA A 29 9.20 9.66 2.61
CA ALA A 29 8.97 11.08 2.41
C ALA A 29 7.68 11.28 1.62
N LEU A 30 6.94 12.35 1.91
CA LEU A 30 5.77 12.71 1.10
C LEU A 30 6.24 13.15 -0.28
N THR A 31 5.61 12.62 -1.32
CA THR A 31 5.94 12.97 -2.69
C THR A 31 5.62 14.45 -2.92
N GLY A 32 6.66 15.26 -3.09
CA GLY A 32 6.55 16.69 -3.37
C GLY A 32 6.48 17.00 -4.86
N PHE A 33 6.46 18.29 -5.20
CA PHE A 33 6.53 18.76 -6.58
C PHE A 33 7.81 18.32 -7.29
N ASP A 34 8.95 18.43 -6.59
CA ASP A 34 10.24 17.90 -7.05
C ASP A 34 10.43 16.46 -6.56
N GLN A 35 9.94 15.51 -7.37
CA GLN A 35 10.04 14.09 -7.06
C GLN A 35 11.49 13.62 -6.96
N GLN A 36 12.39 14.16 -7.79
CA GLN A 36 13.80 13.75 -7.81
C GLN A 36 14.52 14.15 -6.53
N ALA A 37 14.32 15.40 -6.10
CA ALA A 37 14.87 15.88 -4.84
C ALA A 37 14.33 15.05 -3.66
N THR A 38 13.02 14.77 -3.66
CA THR A 38 12.39 13.97 -2.60
C THR A 38 12.94 12.54 -2.55
N VAL A 39 13.11 11.89 -3.71
CA VAL A 39 13.69 10.54 -3.80
C VAL A 39 15.14 10.53 -3.33
N THR A 40 15.93 11.52 -3.73
CA THR A 40 17.34 11.65 -3.32
C THR A 40 17.46 11.83 -1.80
N GLN A 41 16.68 12.73 -1.23
CA GLN A 41 16.63 12.97 0.22
C GLN A 41 16.19 11.71 0.99
N ALA A 42 15.19 10.99 0.49
CA ALA A 42 14.75 9.74 1.10
C ALA A 42 15.88 8.70 1.08
N LEU A 43 16.58 8.54 -0.04
CA LEU A 43 17.71 7.62 -0.12
C LEU A 43 18.84 8.00 0.84
N GLU A 44 19.22 9.27 0.89
CA GLU A 44 20.24 9.78 1.81
C GLU A 44 19.87 9.53 3.28
N SER A 45 18.61 9.76 3.65
CA SER A 45 18.12 9.49 5.00
C SER A 45 18.22 8.01 5.36
N ALA A 46 17.88 7.10 4.42
CA ALA A 46 17.99 5.67 4.65
C ALA A 46 19.47 5.20 4.75
N LEU A 47 20.35 5.76 3.92
CA LEU A 47 21.80 5.51 3.97
C LEU A 47 22.42 6.00 5.28
N GLN A 48 22.05 7.19 5.73
CA GLN A 48 22.50 7.74 7.01
C GLN A 48 22.05 6.86 8.18
N GLN A 49 20.78 6.44 8.20
CA GLN A 49 20.28 5.51 9.21
C GLN A 49 21.00 4.16 9.17
N ALA A 50 21.35 3.66 7.98
CA ALA A 50 22.09 2.42 7.80
C ALA A 50 23.56 2.52 8.22
N GLY A 51 24.13 3.73 8.28
CA GLY A 51 25.57 3.94 8.42
C GLY A 51 26.34 3.41 7.21
N VAL A 52 25.80 3.57 6.00
CA VAL A 52 26.32 3.02 4.75
C VAL A 52 26.53 4.17 3.75
N ALA A 53 27.67 4.17 3.05
CA ALA A 53 27.94 5.10 1.96
C ALA A 53 27.23 4.67 0.67
N ARG A 54 26.90 5.62 -0.21
CA ARG A 54 26.17 5.34 -1.45
C ARG A 54 26.91 4.36 -2.35
N GLU A 55 28.24 4.43 -2.36
CA GLU A 55 29.15 3.60 -3.15
C GLU A 55 29.18 2.13 -2.69
N GLU A 56 28.69 1.85 -1.48
CA GLU A 56 28.57 0.48 -0.97
C GLU A 56 27.28 -0.22 -1.46
N LEU A 57 26.33 0.52 -2.04
CA LEU A 57 25.15 -0.07 -2.67
C LEU A 57 25.56 -0.78 -3.95
N GLN A 58 25.32 -2.09 -4.00
CA GLN A 58 25.66 -2.93 -5.14
C GLN A 58 24.61 -2.83 -6.26
N HIS A 59 23.36 -2.55 -5.91
CA HIS A 59 22.27 -2.42 -6.86
C HIS A 59 21.08 -1.69 -6.25
N ILE A 60 20.47 -0.81 -7.04
CA ILE A 60 19.25 -0.08 -6.73
C ILE A 60 18.17 -0.49 -7.74
N THR A 61 17.02 -0.95 -7.24
CA THR A 61 15.84 -1.18 -8.09
C THR A 61 14.73 -0.20 -7.73
N ALA A 62 14.17 0.45 -8.74
CA ALA A 62 13.03 1.34 -8.62
C ALA A 62 11.70 0.64 -8.96
N THR A 63 10.66 0.97 -8.20
CA THR A 63 9.26 0.61 -8.46
C THR A 63 8.33 1.79 -8.15
N GLY A 64 7.02 1.59 -8.20
CA GLY A 64 6.04 2.66 -8.09
C GLY A 64 5.71 3.29 -9.44
N ILE A 65 4.67 4.12 -9.46
CA ILE A 65 4.29 4.93 -10.63
C ILE A 65 5.41 5.88 -11.08
N GLY A 66 6.22 6.36 -10.13
CA GLY A 66 7.35 7.27 -10.35
C GLY A 66 8.65 6.58 -10.73
N ARG A 67 8.70 5.24 -10.87
CA ARG A 67 9.96 4.49 -11.08
C ARG A 67 10.83 5.03 -12.22
N LYS A 68 10.20 5.41 -13.33
CA LYS A 68 10.90 5.94 -14.53
C LYS A 68 11.54 7.30 -14.29
N ALA A 69 11.04 8.05 -13.31
CA ALA A 69 11.65 9.29 -12.90
C ALA A 69 12.90 9.03 -12.05
N ILE A 70 13.12 7.85 -11.47
CA ILE A 70 14.28 7.59 -10.59
C ILE A 70 15.50 7.24 -11.46
N SER A 71 16.10 8.25 -12.07
CA SER A 71 17.12 8.12 -13.12
C SER A 71 18.43 7.48 -12.66
N PHE A 72 18.70 7.46 -11.35
CA PHE A 72 19.90 6.88 -10.79
C PHE A 72 19.72 5.41 -10.35
N ALA A 73 18.52 4.83 -10.50
CA ALA A 73 18.32 3.41 -10.23
C ALA A 73 18.97 2.56 -11.32
N ASP A 74 19.65 1.49 -10.94
CA ASP A 74 20.31 0.58 -11.90
C ASP A 74 19.29 -0.23 -12.72
N SER A 75 18.04 -0.32 -12.23
CA SER A 75 16.99 -1.05 -12.90
C SER A 75 15.60 -0.72 -12.37
N GLU A 76 14.58 -1.11 -13.13
CA GLU A 76 13.17 -0.91 -12.79
C GLU A 76 12.43 -2.24 -12.65
N VAL A 77 11.30 -2.20 -11.93
CA VAL A 77 10.32 -3.28 -11.84
C VAL A 77 8.92 -2.72 -11.63
N THR A 78 7.89 -3.42 -12.13
CA THR A 78 6.49 -3.05 -11.88
C THR A 78 6.11 -3.24 -10.42
N GLU A 79 5.13 -2.47 -9.95
CA GLU A 79 4.60 -2.58 -8.58
C GLU A 79 4.07 -3.98 -8.31
N MET A 80 3.36 -4.57 -9.28
CA MET A 80 2.83 -5.94 -9.15
C MET A 80 3.94 -6.98 -8.87
N SER A 81 5.08 -6.86 -9.56
CA SER A 81 6.21 -7.77 -9.37
C SER A 81 6.93 -7.51 -8.05
N ALA A 82 7.04 -6.24 -7.63
CA ALA A 82 7.61 -5.89 -6.34
C ALA A 82 6.72 -6.40 -5.17
N ASP A 83 5.43 -6.11 -5.21
CA ASP A 83 4.48 -6.52 -4.17
C ASP A 83 4.36 -8.04 -4.08
N ALA A 84 4.32 -8.74 -5.21
CA ALA A 84 4.34 -10.20 -5.24
C ALA A 84 5.62 -10.76 -4.62
N LYS A 85 6.79 -10.18 -4.96
CA LYS A 85 8.08 -10.61 -4.41
C LYS A 85 8.16 -10.39 -2.90
N ALA A 86 7.76 -9.20 -2.45
CA ALA A 86 7.73 -8.85 -1.03
C ALA A 86 6.79 -9.77 -0.26
N THR A 87 5.59 -9.98 -0.78
CA THR A 87 4.57 -10.81 -0.13
C THR A 87 5.03 -12.24 0.02
N VAL A 88 5.55 -12.88 -1.03
CA VAL A 88 6.04 -14.27 -0.95
C VAL A 88 7.25 -14.38 -0.02
N SER A 89 8.09 -13.35 0.05
CA SER A 89 9.21 -13.31 1.00
C SER A 89 8.76 -13.19 2.46
N LEU A 90 7.66 -12.49 2.73
CA LEU A 90 7.12 -12.28 4.09
C LEU A 90 6.19 -13.42 4.52
N PHE A 91 5.39 -13.93 3.58
CA PHE A 91 4.35 -14.93 3.76
C PHE A 91 4.43 -15.95 2.61
N PRO A 92 5.28 -17.00 2.70
CA PRO A 92 5.49 -17.97 1.63
C PRO A 92 4.22 -18.71 1.15
N GLN A 93 3.19 -18.76 1.99
CA GLN A 93 1.88 -19.36 1.70
C GLN A 93 0.92 -18.42 0.96
N ALA A 94 1.20 -17.13 0.87
CA ALA A 94 0.33 -16.17 0.21
C ALA A 94 0.37 -16.37 -1.32
N ARG A 95 -0.80 -16.36 -1.95
CA ARG A 95 -0.99 -16.49 -3.41
C ARG A 95 -1.77 -15.34 -4.00
N THR A 96 -2.39 -14.52 -3.16
CA THR A 96 -3.01 -13.26 -3.58
C THR A 96 -2.45 -12.12 -2.74
N VAL A 97 -2.04 -11.05 -3.41
CA VAL A 97 -1.70 -9.76 -2.80
C VAL A 97 -2.81 -8.78 -3.12
N ILE A 98 -3.29 -8.07 -2.11
CA ILE A 98 -4.12 -6.89 -2.29
C ILE A 98 -3.26 -5.71 -1.82
N ASP A 99 -2.89 -4.83 -2.74
CA ASP A 99 -2.18 -3.59 -2.41
C ASP A 99 -3.18 -2.44 -2.42
N VAL A 100 -3.28 -1.73 -1.31
CA VAL A 100 -4.22 -0.61 -1.16
C VAL A 100 -3.43 0.63 -0.74
N GLY A 101 -3.11 1.45 -1.75
CA GLY A 101 -2.41 2.70 -1.61
C GLY A 101 -3.34 3.91 -1.47
N ALA A 102 -2.75 5.11 -1.62
CA ALA A 102 -3.50 6.36 -1.57
C ALA A 102 -4.42 6.53 -2.79
N GLU A 103 -3.89 6.33 -4.00
CA GLU A 103 -4.58 6.63 -5.26
C GLU A 103 -5.12 5.40 -6.00
N GLU A 104 -4.58 4.22 -5.71
CA GLU A 104 -4.98 2.99 -6.40
C GLU A 104 -5.10 1.81 -5.44
N GLY A 105 -5.91 0.84 -5.87
CA GLY A 105 -5.94 -0.49 -5.28
C GLY A 105 -5.62 -1.51 -6.34
N ARG A 106 -4.82 -2.52 -6.00
CA ARG A 106 -4.43 -3.63 -6.87
C ARG A 106 -4.78 -4.96 -6.23
N ALA A 107 -5.12 -5.93 -7.06
CA ALA A 107 -5.16 -7.33 -6.69
C ALA A 107 -4.22 -8.09 -7.62
N ILE A 108 -3.35 -8.90 -7.06
CA ILE A 108 -2.29 -9.62 -7.77
C ILE A 108 -2.37 -11.07 -7.34
N ARG A 109 -2.49 -12.00 -8.29
CA ARG A 109 -2.28 -13.42 -8.03
C ARG A 109 -0.86 -13.78 -8.42
N CYS A 110 -0.14 -14.45 -7.54
CA CYS A 110 1.26 -14.79 -7.74
C CYS A 110 1.54 -16.29 -7.57
N GLU A 111 2.61 -16.73 -8.23
CA GLU A 111 3.18 -18.06 -8.09
C GLU A 111 4.00 -18.19 -6.79
N PRO A 112 4.30 -19.42 -6.33
CA PRO A 112 5.11 -19.65 -5.12
C PRO A 112 6.52 -19.00 -5.14
N ASP A 113 7.04 -18.64 -6.30
CA ASP A 113 8.33 -17.97 -6.49
C ASP A 113 8.22 -16.43 -6.56
N GLY A 114 7.00 -15.88 -6.43
CA GLY A 114 6.73 -14.45 -6.51
C GLY A 114 6.49 -13.93 -7.93
N ARG A 115 6.44 -14.78 -8.97
CA ARG A 115 6.05 -14.34 -10.31
C ARG A 115 4.57 -13.99 -10.36
N VAL A 116 4.24 -12.91 -11.05
CA VAL A 116 2.84 -12.47 -11.25
C VAL A 116 2.17 -13.38 -12.26
N LYS A 117 1.04 -13.97 -11.87
CA LYS A 117 0.18 -14.82 -12.72
C LYS A 117 -0.94 -14.03 -13.37
N ASP A 118 -1.56 -13.14 -12.61
CA ASP A 118 -2.65 -12.29 -13.06
C ASP A 118 -2.79 -11.08 -12.13
N PHE A 119 -3.35 -9.97 -12.62
CA PHE A 119 -3.59 -8.80 -11.78
C PHE A 119 -4.75 -7.94 -12.30
N ALA A 120 -5.33 -7.16 -11.40
CA ALA A 120 -6.24 -6.08 -11.73
C ALA A 120 -5.89 -4.84 -10.92
N VAL A 121 -6.07 -3.68 -11.55
CA VAL A 121 -5.91 -2.37 -10.93
C VAL A 121 -7.26 -1.67 -10.95
N ASN A 122 -7.65 -1.07 -9.82
CA ASN A 122 -8.86 -0.28 -9.71
C ASN A 122 -8.56 1.18 -10.09
N GLU A 123 -8.57 1.47 -11.39
CA GLU A 123 -8.28 2.81 -11.95
C GLU A 123 -9.53 3.72 -12.02
N LYS A 124 -10.71 3.23 -11.62
CA LYS A 124 -11.99 3.87 -11.97
C LYS A 124 -12.44 5.03 -11.07
N CYS A 125 -11.58 5.56 -10.19
CA CYS A 125 -11.94 6.71 -9.36
C CYS A 125 -10.73 7.60 -9.11
N ALA A 126 -10.88 8.91 -9.31
CA ALA A 126 -9.84 9.91 -9.04
C ALA A 126 -9.37 9.92 -7.57
N ALA A 127 -10.15 9.32 -6.66
CA ALA A 127 -9.74 9.04 -5.30
C ALA A 127 -9.55 7.53 -5.13
N GLY A 128 -8.29 7.12 -4.86
CA GLY A 128 -7.98 5.78 -4.39
C GLY A 128 -8.48 5.54 -2.98
N ALA A 129 -8.27 4.32 -2.48
CA ALA A 129 -8.79 3.91 -1.20
C ALA A 129 -8.25 4.71 -0.01
N GLY A 130 -6.94 5.00 0.01
CA GLY A 130 -6.36 5.82 1.07
C GLY A 130 -6.84 7.27 1.03
N THR A 131 -6.81 7.91 -0.14
CA THR A 131 -7.29 9.30 -0.30
C THR A 131 -8.78 9.42 -0.02
N PHE A 132 -9.56 8.38 -0.34
CA PHE A 132 -10.98 8.30 -0.01
C PHE A 132 -11.20 8.34 1.50
N VAL A 133 -10.53 7.45 2.25
CA VAL A 133 -10.63 7.43 3.73
C VAL A 133 -10.09 8.73 4.34
N GLU A 134 -8.98 9.26 3.83
CA GLU A 134 -8.41 10.55 4.28
C GLU A 134 -9.39 11.71 4.10
N THR A 135 -10.09 11.76 2.96
CA THR A 135 -11.12 12.78 2.70
C THR A 135 -12.27 12.66 3.69
N MET A 136 -12.79 11.45 3.91
CA MET A 136 -13.90 11.25 4.86
C MET A 136 -13.49 11.54 6.30
N ALA A 137 -12.28 11.14 6.70
CA ALA A 137 -11.72 11.43 8.02
C ALA A 137 -11.63 12.96 8.25
N ARG A 138 -11.16 13.70 7.25
CA ARG A 138 -11.13 15.17 7.29
C ARG A 138 -12.54 15.76 7.42
N THR A 139 -13.51 15.29 6.64
CA THR A 139 -14.91 15.76 6.73
C THR A 139 -15.53 15.46 8.09
N LEU A 140 -15.13 14.36 8.73
CA LEU A 140 -15.54 13.99 10.09
C LEU A 140 -14.73 14.68 11.20
N GLU A 141 -13.74 15.51 10.85
CA GLU A 141 -12.80 16.16 11.77
C GLU A 141 -12.10 15.16 12.71
N ILE A 142 -11.63 14.04 12.16
CA ILE A 142 -10.80 13.06 12.86
C ILE A 142 -9.45 12.90 12.16
N LYS A 143 -8.45 12.44 12.89
CA LYS A 143 -7.16 12.08 12.26
C LYS A 143 -7.31 10.77 11.49
N LEU A 144 -6.60 10.64 10.37
CA LEU A 144 -6.63 9.43 9.56
C LEU A 144 -6.22 8.18 10.38
N GLU A 145 -5.24 8.34 11.26
CA GLU A 145 -4.73 7.26 12.12
C GLU A 145 -5.76 6.78 13.16
N GLU A 146 -6.77 7.61 13.46
CA GLU A 146 -7.84 7.30 14.41
C GLU A 146 -9.04 6.61 13.72
N ALA A 147 -9.15 6.70 12.39
CA ALA A 147 -10.28 6.19 11.60
C ALA A 147 -10.54 4.71 11.84
N GLY A 148 -9.50 3.88 11.76
CA GLY A 148 -9.59 2.44 11.98
C GLY A 148 -10.14 2.10 13.36
N ALA A 149 -9.49 2.59 14.42
CA ALA A 149 -9.91 2.32 15.80
C ALA A 149 -11.31 2.88 16.11
N LEU A 150 -11.68 4.03 15.56
CA LEU A 150 -13.01 4.60 15.72
C LEU A 150 -14.08 3.72 15.04
N SER A 151 -13.83 3.26 13.82
CA SER A 151 -14.78 2.40 13.09
C SER A 151 -15.09 1.08 13.79
N LEU A 152 -14.15 0.57 14.60
CA LEU A 152 -14.32 -0.66 15.35
C LEU A 152 -15.27 -0.53 16.55
N LYS A 153 -15.58 0.70 16.97
CA LYS A 153 -16.53 0.99 18.06
C LYS A 153 -17.99 1.05 17.59
N ALA A 154 -18.23 1.04 16.28
CA ALA A 154 -19.58 1.12 15.72
C ALA A 154 -20.43 -0.10 16.13
N GLU A 155 -21.62 0.17 16.66
CA GLU A 155 -22.57 -0.88 17.05
C GLU A 155 -23.39 -1.41 15.86
N LYS A 156 -23.55 -0.59 14.82
CA LYS A 156 -24.28 -0.92 13.59
C LYS A 156 -23.51 -0.47 12.35
N VAL A 157 -23.77 -1.17 11.26
CA VAL A 157 -23.32 -0.77 9.92
C VAL A 157 -24.49 -0.05 9.24
N ILE A 158 -24.25 1.19 8.83
CA ILE A 158 -25.22 1.97 8.04
C ILE A 158 -24.89 1.80 6.55
N PRO A 159 -25.90 1.80 5.66
CA PRO A 159 -25.64 1.82 4.22
C PRO A 159 -25.02 3.16 3.82
N MET A 160 -24.09 3.13 2.88
CA MET A 160 -23.53 4.32 2.25
C MET A 160 -23.23 4.06 0.79
N ASN A 161 -23.56 5.00 -0.09
CA ASN A 161 -23.29 4.91 -1.52
C ASN A 161 -21.98 5.62 -1.90
N ALA A 162 -20.85 4.95 -1.66
CA ALA A 162 -19.52 5.50 -1.92
C ALA A 162 -18.90 5.07 -3.26
N GLN A 163 -19.63 5.25 -4.34
CA GLN A 163 -19.09 5.03 -5.69
C GLN A 163 -18.06 6.11 -6.09
N CYS A 164 -18.20 7.34 -5.58
CA CYS A 164 -17.32 8.47 -5.86
C CYS A 164 -16.98 9.20 -4.56
N ALA A 165 -15.73 9.66 -4.38
CA ALA A 165 -15.33 10.43 -3.20
C ALA A 165 -16.17 11.69 -3.01
N VAL A 166 -16.51 12.41 -4.08
CA VAL A 166 -17.29 13.65 -4.02
C VAL A 166 -18.72 13.39 -3.51
N PHE A 167 -19.36 12.33 -4.00
CA PHE A 167 -20.69 11.95 -3.55
C PHE A 167 -20.67 11.36 -2.14
N ALA A 168 -19.66 10.56 -1.82
CA ALA A 168 -19.47 10.04 -0.47
C ALA A 168 -19.26 11.18 0.54
N GLU A 169 -18.48 12.20 0.21
CA GLU A 169 -18.29 13.38 1.06
C GLU A 169 -19.62 14.09 1.33
N SER A 170 -20.44 14.28 0.29
CA SER A 170 -21.78 14.90 0.42
C SER A 170 -22.72 14.05 1.30
N GLU A 171 -22.64 12.73 1.18
CA GLU A 171 -23.40 11.79 2.01
C GLU A 171 -22.92 11.81 3.46
N VAL A 172 -21.62 11.85 3.71
CA VAL A 172 -21.03 12.01 5.05
C VAL A 172 -21.51 13.30 5.70
N VAL A 173 -21.51 14.43 4.99
CA VAL A 173 -22.06 15.70 5.51
C VAL A 173 -23.53 15.57 5.88
N SER A 174 -24.32 14.87 5.06
CA SER A 174 -25.74 14.62 5.35
C SER A 174 -25.92 13.76 6.61
N LEU A 175 -25.10 12.73 6.78
CA LEU A 175 -25.10 11.86 7.96
C LEU A 175 -24.71 12.63 9.23
N ILE A 176 -23.72 13.53 9.14
CA ILE A 176 -23.35 14.44 10.24
C ILE A 176 -24.55 15.30 10.65
N HIS A 177 -25.22 15.96 9.70
CA HIS A 177 -26.40 16.80 10.00
C HIS A 177 -27.59 16.00 10.55
N SER A 178 -27.70 14.71 10.22
CA SER A 178 -28.71 13.82 10.78
C SER A 178 -28.39 13.31 12.20
N GLY A 179 -27.23 13.66 12.76
CA GLY A 179 -26.80 13.22 14.08
C GLY A 179 -26.31 11.77 14.15
N THR A 180 -25.89 11.20 13.02
CA THR A 180 -25.31 9.84 12.98
C THR A 180 -23.94 9.83 13.67
N ALA A 181 -23.65 8.78 14.46
CA ALA A 181 -22.42 8.69 15.22
C ALA A 181 -21.19 8.56 14.30
N LYS A 182 -20.06 9.21 14.66
CA LYS A 182 -18.87 9.26 13.80
C LYS A 182 -18.33 7.86 13.49
N GLU A 183 -18.33 6.97 14.47
CA GLU A 183 -17.93 5.56 14.37
C GLU A 183 -18.74 4.79 13.33
N GLU A 184 -20.05 5.04 13.23
CA GLU A 184 -20.94 4.40 12.26
C GLU A 184 -20.67 4.91 10.84
N ILE A 185 -20.44 6.21 10.70
CA ILE A 185 -20.11 6.82 9.40
C ILE A 185 -18.77 6.27 8.89
N ILE A 186 -17.71 6.30 9.70
CA ILE A 186 -16.40 5.79 9.28
C ILE A 186 -16.42 4.26 9.06
N ARG A 187 -17.25 3.51 9.81
CA ARG A 187 -17.48 2.09 9.53
C ARG A 187 -18.10 1.89 8.15
N ALA A 188 -19.10 2.68 7.77
CA ALA A 188 -19.70 2.61 6.44
C ALA A 188 -18.68 2.94 5.33
N VAL A 189 -17.82 3.95 5.57
CA VAL A 189 -16.69 4.32 4.69
C VAL A 189 -15.78 3.11 4.43
N HIS A 190 -15.37 2.40 5.48
CA HIS A 190 -14.54 1.20 5.34
C HIS A 190 -15.26 0.06 4.61
N GLU A 191 -16.53 -0.18 4.92
CA GLU A 191 -17.34 -1.23 4.28
C GLU A 191 -17.48 -1.00 2.77
N ALA A 192 -17.78 0.23 2.36
CA ALA A 192 -17.93 0.56 0.94
C ALA A 192 -16.60 0.47 0.18
N MET A 193 -15.48 0.85 0.82
CA MET A 193 -14.15 0.65 0.24
C MET A 193 -13.77 -0.83 0.13
N ALA A 194 -14.05 -1.62 1.17
CA ALA A 194 -13.85 -3.05 1.16
C ALA A 194 -14.69 -3.76 0.08
N ASP A 195 -15.92 -3.31 -0.18
CA ASP A 195 -16.75 -3.82 -1.27
C ASP A 195 -16.07 -3.60 -2.63
N ARG A 196 -15.55 -2.41 -2.89
CA ARG A 196 -14.85 -2.07 -4.14
C ARG A 196 -13.58 -2.91 -4.34
N ILE A 197 -12.75 -3.01 -3.30
CA ILE A 197 -11.49 -3.77 -3.36
C ILE A 197 -11.75 -5.27 -3.47
N SER A 198 -12.71 -5.81 -2.71
CA SER A 198 -13.07 -7.24 -2.79
C SER A 198 -13.68 -7.60 -4.14
N ALA A 199 -14.51 -6.74 -4.74
CA ALA A 199 -15.05 -6.96 -6.08
C ALA A 199 -13.94 -7.04 -7.15
N MET A 200 -12.93 -6.16 -7.07
CA MET A 200 -11.75 -6.23 -7.94
C MET A 200 -10.97 -7.52 -7.69
N ALA A 201 -10.66 -7.86 -6.43
CA ALA A 201 -9.91 -9.06 -6.10
C ALA A 201 -10.59 -10.35 -6.62
N ARG A 202 -11.92 -10.43 -6.52
CA ARG A 202 -12.70 -11.55 -7.08
C ARG A 202 -12.57 -11.68 -8.59
N ARG A 203 -12.38 -10.59 -9.33
CA ARG A 203 -12.20 -10.62 -10.80
C ARG A 203 -10.88 -11.25 -11.23
N VAL A 204 -9.81 -11.10 -10.43
CA VAL A 204 -8.50 -11.72 -10.67
C VAL A 204 -8.51 -13.22 -10.31
N GLY A 205 -9.43 -13.61 -9.43
CA GLY A 205 -9.54 -14.96 -8.88
C GLY A 205 -8.66 -15.10 -7.65
N ILE A 206 -9.29 -15.05 -6.48
CA ILE A 206 -8.61 -15.10 -5.18
C ILE A 206 -8.14 -16.52 -4.89
N GLU A 207 -6.83 -16.65 -4.68
CA GLU A 207 -6.18 -17.88 -4.23
C GLU A 207 -5.62 -17.64 -2.82
N ARG A 208 -5.97 -18.53 -1.87
CA ARG A 208 -5.49 -18.44 -0.49
C ARG A 208 -4.01 -18.84 -0.41
N GLU A 209 -3.22 -18.22 0.46
CA GLU A 209 -3.58 -17.17 1.41
C GLU A 209 -3.55 -15.75 0.80
N VAL A 210 -4.26 -14.81 1.42
CA VAL A 210 -4.34 -13.40 0.97
C VAL A 210 -3.53 -12.50 1.88
N ALA A 211 -2.62 -11.72 1.31
CA ALA A 211 -1.92 -10.65 2.01
C ALA A 211 -2.48 -9.27 1.64
N LEU A 212 -2.53 -8.35 2.60
CA LEU A 212 -2.84 -6.94 2.39
C LEU A 212 -1.58 -6.10 2.64
N VAL A 213 -1.20 -5.32 1.63
CA VAL A 213 -0.09 -4.36 1.68
C VAL A 213 -0.57 -2.96 1.30
N GLY A 214 0.34 -1.99 1.31
CA GLY A 214 0.03 -0.58 1.07
C GLY A 214 -0.37 0.15 2.36
N GLY A 215 -0.45 1.48 2.28
CA GLY A 215 -0.66 2.34 3.45
C GLY A 215 -1.97 2.07 4.19
N VAL A 216 -3.03 1.66 3.48
CA VAL A 216 -4.32 1.35 4.10
C VAL A 216 -4.26 0.04 4.91
N GLY A 217 -3.21 -0.78 4.72
CA GLY A 217 -2.89 -1.89 5.61
C GLY A 217 -2.56 -1.49 7.05
N ARG A 218 -2.49 -0.20 7.39
CA ARG A 218 -2.42 0.28 8.79
C ARG A 218 -3.80 0.45 9.44
N ASP A 219 -4.86 0.51 8.64
CA ASP A 219 -6.20 0.79 9.14
C ASP A 219 -6.92 -0.50 9.56
N ALA A 220 -6.98 -0.73 10.88
CA ALA A 220 -7.63 -1.92 11.45
C ALA A 220 -9.13 -2.03 11.11
N GLY A 221 -9.80 -0.90 10.87
CA GLY A 221 -11.19 -0.85 10.46
C GLY A 221 -11.39 -1.37 9.04
N PHE A 222 -10.54 -0.90 8.12
CA PHE A 222 -10.50 -1.39 6.75
C PHE A 222 -10.09 -2.85 6.67
N ILE A 223 -9.07 -3.29 7.43
CA ILE A 223 -8.67 -4.71 7.50
C ILE A 223 -9.87 -5.57 7.89
N LYS A 224 -10.59 -5.20 8.96
CA LYS A 224 -11.77 -5.95 9.41
C LYS A 224 -12.88 -5.98 8.36
N ALA A 225 -13.14 -4.86 7.70
CA ALA A 225 -14.14 -4.78 6.64
C ALA A 225 -13.76 -5.67 5.45
N LEU A 226 -12.53 -5.57 4.95
CA LEU A 226 -12.05 -6.36 3.81
C LEU A 226 -12.01 -7.85 4.12
N ALA A 227 -11.51 -8.25 5.30
CA ALA A 227 -11.55 -9.63 5.78
C ALA A 227 -12.99 -10.18 5.81
N GLY A 228 -13.94 -9.38 6.31
CA GLY A 228 -15.36 -9.71 6.31
C GLY A 228 -15.93 -9.93 4.90
N LYS A 229 -15.61 -9.06 3.95
CA LYS A 229 -16.04 -9.22 2.54
C LYS A 229 -15.43 -10.45 1.88
N LEU A 230 -14.18 -10.78 2.20
CA LEU A 230 -13.48 -11.92 1.61
C LEU A 230 -13.80 -13.25 2.32
N GLY A 231 -14.34 -13.20 3.53
CA GLY A 231 -14.61 -14.40 4.33
C GLY A 231 -13.34 -15.14 4.74
N MET A 232 -12.24 -14.40 4.97
CA MET A 232 -10.95 -14.96 5.38
C MET A 232 -10.11 -13.92 6.13
N GLU A 233 -9.18 -14.40 6.96
CA GLU A 233 -8.17 -13.56 7.58
C GLU A 233 -7.17 -13.07 6.53
N LEU A 234 -6.56 -11.91 6.79
CA LEU A 234 -5.58 -11.29 5.90
C LEU A 234 -4.21 -11.28 6.57
N PHE A 235 -3.19 -11.68 5.82
CA PHE A 235 -1.81 -11.52 6.24
C PHE A 235 -1.38 -10.08 6.00
N VAL A 236 -1.15 -9.34 7.08
CA VAL A 236 -0.70 -7.95 7.02
C VAL A 236 0.70 -7.88 7.61
N PRO A 237 1.72 -7.44 6.86
CA PRO A 237 3.06 -7.30 7.42
C PRO A 237 3.13 -6.14 8.40
N MET A 238 4.19 -6.09 9.20
CA MET A 238 4.38 -5.02 10.20
C MET A 238 4.49 -3.63 9.56
N GLU A 239 4.99 -3.56 8.32
CA GLU A 239 5.26 -2.33 7.58
C GLU A 239 4.64 -2.43 6.17
N PRO A 240 3.30 -2.48 6.06
CA PRO A 240 2.60 -2.76 4.80
C PRO A 240 2.88 -1.72 3.73
N GLU A 241 3.12 -0.46 4.10
CA GLU A 241 3.46 0.63 3.19
C GLU A 241 4.86 0.50 2.54
N PHE A 242 5.71 -0.41 3.03
CA PHE A 242 7.06 -0.65 2.52
C PHE A 242 7.17 -1.89 1.62
N ALA A 243 6.07 -2.61 1.36
CA ALA A 243 6.09 -3.84 0.58
C ALA A 243 6.70 -3.65 -0.81
N GLY A 244 6.30 -2.62 -1.57
CA GLY A 244 6.88 -2.33 -2.88
C GLY A 244 8.40 -2.07 -2.81
N ALA A 245 8.85 -1.25 -1.85
CA ALA A 245 10.27 -0.97 -1.66
C ALA A 245 11.06 -2.24 -1.26
N LEU A 246 10.49 -3.08 -0.39
CA LEU A 246 11.07 -4.36 -0.02
C LEU A 246 11.22 -5.29 -1.22
N GLY A 247 10.15 -5.43 -2.02
CA GLY A 247 10.15 -6.25 -3.23
C GLY A 247 11.22 -5.81 -4.23
N ALA A 248 11.30 -4.51 -4.48
CA ALA A 248 12.34 -3.93 -5.31
C ALA A 248 13.75 -4.21 -4.75
N ALA A 249 13.96 -4.07 -3.44
CA ALA A 249 15.27 -4.31 -2.82
C ALA A 249 15.68 -5.80 -2.87
N LEU A 250 14.72 -6.72 -2.76
CA LEU A 250 14.95 -8.16 -2.91
C LEU A 250 15.34 -8.50 -4.37
N ILE A 251 14.65 -7.92 -5.35
CA ILE A 251 14.99 -8.07 -6.77
C ILE A 251 16.37 -7.46 -7.08
N ALA A 252 16.71 -6.33 -6.44
CA ALA A 252 18.04 -5.74 -6.52
C ALA A 252 19.11 -6.72 -6.01
N ALA A 253 18.85 -7.44 -4.91
CA ALA A 253 19.76 -8.46 -4.39
C ALA A 253 19.91 -9.66 -5.34
N GLU A 254 18.85 -10.07 -6.04
CA GLU A 254 18.93 -11.11 -7.06
C GLU A 254 19.76 -10.68 -8.27
N ARG A 255 19.56 -9.45 -8.74
CA ARG A 255 20.34 -8.85 -9.85
C ARG A 255 21.81 -8.69 -9.48
N ALA A 256 22.11 -8.21 -8.27
CA ALA A 256 23.48 -8.06 -7.77
C ALA A 256 24.24 -9.40 -7.65
N ARG A 257 23.54 -10.53 -7.46
CA ARG A 257 24.15 -11.87 -7.45
C ARG A 257 24.41 -12.44 -8.84
N ALA A 258 23.70 -11.96 -9.84
CA ALA A 258 23.78 -12.44 -11.22
C ALA A 258 24.82 -11.68 -12.07
N SER A 259 25.30 -10.53 -11.57
CA SER A 259 26.36 -9.69 -12.14
C SER A 259 27.74 -10.09 -11.60
#